data_AF-A0A6P0LGL8-F1
#
_entry.id   AF-A0A6P0LGL8-F1
#
_cell.length_a   1.000
_cell.length_b   1.000
_cell.length_c   1.000
_cell.angle_alpha   90.00
_cell.angle_beta   90.00
_cell.angle_gamma   90.00
#
_symmetry.space_group_name_H-M   'P 1'
#
loop_
_entity.id
_entity.type
_entity.pdbx_description
1 polymer ?
#
loop_
_entity_poly.entity_id
_entity_poly.type
_entity_poly.pdbx_seq_one_letter_code
_entity_poly.pdbx_strand_id
1 'polypeptide(L)'
;MPDENIQESAYNCEFEIPINFLVPLSFKPTFTPQKCTFQLCNHPDASASPPPYGLRLDGLLTGNPRDIYTFDFEYEDAKVWLDYTSTGEIHIHGQAFGGQKQGKNYKQGTTDYWDINFTYKVVGHKNNDAYVTEKAYGTYKIGMGKGTIKSKKFKSFDLVDYFGDNEYSFRFGDDTDHRGYKGISGWGWLNHSHSGAKDRIYNHLKHSDWLFVAKIPKLSMAQWKMICWSGLASGIWSEDDPKKSDDD
;
A
#
# COMPACT_ATOMS: atom_id res chain seq x y z
N MET A 1 -34.49 -7.90 -16.40
CA MET A 1 -33.10 -7.62 -16.82
C MET A 1 -33.10 -6.22 -17.39
N PRO A 2 -32.40 -5.27 -16.75
CA PRO A 2 -32.06 -4.01 -17.41
C PRO A 2 -30.54 -3.87 -17.54
N ASP A 3 -30.12 -3.82 -18.80
CA ASP A 3 -29.12 -2.94 -19.42
C ASP A 3 -27.86 -2.57 -18.64
N GLU A 4 -26.79 -3.26 -19.03
CA GLU A 4 -25.40 -2.80 -18.96
C GLU A 4 -25.24 -1.55 -19.85
N ASN A 5 -25.19 -0.39 -19.21
CA ASN A 5 -24.67 0.82 -19.86
C ASN A 5 -24.07 1.73 -18.79
N ILE A 6 -22.94 1.29 -18.21
CA ILE A 6 -22.07 2.19 -17.47
C ILE A 6 -21.09 2.76 -18.49
N GLN A 7 -21.29 4.05 -18.78
CA GLN A 7 -20.46 4.87 -19.64
C GLN A 7 -18.97 4.75 -19.26
N GLU A 8 -18.19 4.14 -20.14
CA GLU A 8 -16.78 4.51 -20.31
C GLU A 8 -16.73 5.96 -20.81
N SER A 9 -16.63 6.93 -19.90
CA SER A 9 -16.36 8.30 -20.32
C SER A 9 -15.39 9.00 -19.40
N ALA A 10 -14.45 9.68 -20.06
CA ALA A 10 -13.47 10.64 -19.57
C ALA A 10 -12.33 10.07 -18.71
N TYR A 11 -11.10 10.14 -19.24
CA TYR A 11 -9.89 10.60 -18.51
C TYR A 11 -8.72 10.78 -19.52
N ASN A 12 -8.85 11.42 -20.67
CA ASN A 12 -7.68 11.51 -21.57
C ASN A 12 -6.68 12.52 -21.00
N CYS A 13 -5.52 12.03 -20.54
CA CYS A 13 -4.33 12.82 -20.25
C CYS A 13 -3.14 12.04 -20.83
N GLU A 14 -2.75 12.41 -22.05
CA GLU A 14 -1.52 11.95 -22.69
C GLU A 14 -0.37 12.82 -22.20
N PHE A 15 0.75 12.20 -21.81
CA PHE A 15 2.03 12.89 -21.70
C PHE A 15 3.05 12.08 -22.49
N GLU A 16 3.58 12.69 -23.56
CA GLU A 16 4.64 12.12 -24.38
C GLU A 16 6.00 12.29 -23.67
N ILE A 17 6.78 11.22 -23.57
CA ILE A 17 8.20 11.31 -23.26
C ILE A 17 8.96 11.23 -24.60
N PRO A 18 9.77 12.23 -24.98
CA PRO A 18 10.57 12.14 -26.19
C PRO A 18 11.72 11.16 -25.96
N ILE A 19 11.70 10.00 -26.63
CA ILE A 19 12.84 9.10 -26.69
C ILE A 19 13.71 9.54 -27.87
N ASN A 20 14.75 10.31 -27.58
CA ASN A 20 15.90 10.47 -28.46
C ASN A 20 17.16 10.42 -27.59
N PHE A 21 17.76 9.24 -27.42
CA PHE A 21 19.06 9.14 -26.76
C PHE A 21 19.92 8.04 -27.42
N LEU A 22 20.61 8.41 -28.50
CA LEU A 22 21.87 7.78 -28.91
C LEU A 22 22.96 8.39 -28.03
N VAL A 23 23.48 7.63 -27.06
CA VAL A 23 24.61 8.07 -26.21
C VAL A 23 25.86 7.25 -26.51
N PRO A 24 27.03 7.90 -26.66
CA PRO A 24 28.31 7.21 -26.77
C PRO A 24 28.68 6.47 -25.47
N LEU A 25 29.45 5.38 -25.61
CA LEU A 25 29.98 4.54 -24.53
C LEU A 25 30.90 5.31 -23.58
N SER A 26 30.35 6.03 -22.60
CA SER A 26 31.02 6.41 -21.34
C SER A 26 30.04 6.98 -20.30
N PHE A 27 28.78 6.54 -20.29
CA PHE A 27 27.85 6.94 -19.25
C PHE A 27 28.00 5.99 -18.06
N LYS A 28 28.43 6.49 -16.90
CA LYS A 28 28.08 5.87 -15.62
C LYS A 28 26.64 6.30 -15.35
N PRO A 29 25.61 5.47 -15.57
CA PRO A 29 24.25 5.86 -15.31
C PRO A 29 24.14 6.18 -13.82
N THR A 30 23.98 7.46 -13.49
CA THR A 30 23.52 7.87 -12.18
C THR A 30 22.03 7.54 -12.18
N PHE A 31 21.69 6.30 -11.80
CA PHE A 31 20.30 5.90 -11.64
C PHE A 31 19.73 6.74 -10.50
N THR A 32 19.02 7.81 -10.87
CA THR A 32 18.15 8.49 -9.92
C THR A 32 17.08 7.49 -9.52
N PRO A 33 16.80 7.27 -8.22
CA PRO A 33 15.75 6.36 -7.80
C PRO A 33 14.44 6.71 -8.52
N GLN A 34 13.92 5.79 -9.31
CA GLN A 34 12.66 5.99 -10.00
C GLN A 34 11.52 5.81 -8.99
N LYS A 35 10.48 6.65 -9.08
CA LYS A 35 9.33 6.61 -8.17
C LYS A 35 8.03 6.53 -8.97
N CYS A 36 7.20 5.55 -8.64
CA CYS A 36 5.84 5.38 -9.14
C CYS A 36 4.86 5.92 -8.07
N THR A 37 3.93 6.81 -8.42
CA THR A 37 2.94 7.37 -7.48
C THR A 37 1.53 6.98 -7.89
N PHE A 38 0.75 6.47 -6.94
CA PHE A 38 -0.64 6.02 -7.15
C PHE A 38 -1.58 6.75 -6.20
N GLN A 39 -2.74 7.18 -6.66
CA GLN A 39 -3.81 7.59 -5.76
C GLN A 39 -4.53 6.35 -5.25
N LEU A 40 -4.80 6.26 -3.96
CA LEU A 40 -5.50 5.14 -3.36
C LEU A 40 -7.01 5.43 -3.27
N CYS A 41 -7.80 4.37 -3.37
CA CYS A 41 -9.26 4.40 -3.29
C CYS A 41 -9.75 3.27 -2.38
N ASN A 42 -10.99 3.39 -1.91
CA ASN A 42 -11.58 2.36 -1.06
C ASN A 42 -11.71 1.06 -1.85
N HIS A 43 -11.52 -0.07 -1.18
CA HIS A 43 -11.78 -1.35 -1.84
C HIS A 43 -13.31 -1.59 -1.95
N PRO A 44 -13.82 -2.06 -3.11
CA PRO A 44 -15.26 -2.30 -3.29
C PRO A 44 -15.81 -3.40 -2.36
N ASP A 45 -14.98 -4.40 -2.05
CA ASP A 45 -15.32 -5.51 -1.14
C ASP A 45 -14.85 -5.28 0.30
N ALA A 46 -15.02 -4.06 0.83
CA ALA A 46 -14.63 -3.72 2.20
C ALA A 46 -15.70 -4.19 3.21
N SER A 47 -15.35 -5.14 4.09
CA SER A 47 -16.33 -5.92 4.87
C SER A 47 -17.07 -5.14 5.96
N ALA A 48 -16.49 -4.03 6.42
CA ALA A 48 -17.15 -3.09 7.34
C ALA A 48 -17.91 -1.95 6.63
N SER A 49 -17.98 -1.94 5.30
CA SER A 49 -18.76 -0.97 4.54
C SER A 49 -20.27 -1.23 4.65
N PRO A 50 -21.13 -0.19 4.71
CA PRO A 50 -20.81 1.24 4.79
C PRO A 50 -20.51 1.73 6.22
N PRO A 51 -19.70 2.80 6.42
CA PRO A 51 -19.07 3.64 5.37
C PRO A 51 -17.93 2.94 4.60
N PRO A 52 -17.67 3.30 3.33
CA PRO A 52 -16.56 2.74 2.55
C PRO A 52 -15.21 3.13 3.19
N TYR A 53 -14.17 2.33 2.93
CA TYR A 53 -12.86 2.59 3.53
C TYR A 53 -11.68 1.96 2.77
N GLY A 54 -10.52 2.60 2.93
CA GLY A 54 -9.20 2.11 2.53
C GLY A 54 -8.32 1.67 3.70
N LEU A 55 -8.71 2.06 4.92
CA LEU A 55 -8.05 1.72 6.18
C LEU A 55 -9.09 1.45 7.27
N ARG A 56 -8.82 0.47 8.14
CA ARG A 56 -9.59 0.18 9.35
C ARG A 56 -8.68 0.05 10.56
N LEU A 57 -9.07 0.65 11.69
CA LEU A 57 -8.32 0.63 12.96
C LEU A 57 -9.26 0.39 14.15
N ASP A 58 -9.67 -0.85 14.37
CA ASP A 58 -10.62 -1.18 15.45
C ASP A 58 -10.10 -0.77 16.82
N GLY A 59 -10.92 -0.12 17.62
CA GLY A 59 -10.55 0.32 18.97
C GLY A 59 -9.64 1.54 19.02
N LEU A 60 -9.46 2.30 17.93
CA LEU A 60 -8.49 3.40 17.87
C LEU A 60 -8.49 4.32 19.11
N LEU A 61 -9.67 4.82 19.52
CA LEU A 61 -9.77 5.75 20.65
C LEU A 61 -9.96 5.07 22.02
N THR A 62 -10.43 3.82 22.05
CA THR A 62 -10.91 3.17 23.29
C THR A 62 -10.07 1.96 23.70
N GLY A 63 -9.40 1.32 22.75
CA GLY A 63 -8.80 -0.01 22.85
C GLY A 63 -9.81 -1.15 22.76
N ASN A 64 -11.10 -0.87 22.57
CA ASN A 64 -12.12 -1.90 22.46
C ASN A 64 -12.21 -2.37 21.00
N PRO A 65 -11.89 -3.63 20.68
CA PRO A 65 -11.94 -4.14 19.31
C PRO A 65 -13.34 -4.16 18.69
N ARG A 66 -14.40 -3.93 19.48
CA ARG A 66 -15.77 -3.78 18.96
C ARG A 66 -16.06 -2.39 18.39
N ASP A 67 -15.22 -1.41 18.71
CA ASP A 67 -15.37 -0.06 18.19
C ASP A 67 -14.68 0.04 16.83
N ILE A 68 -15.43 -0.25 15.76
CA ILE A 68 -14.90 -0.25 14.40
C ILE A 68 -14.63 1.19 13.96
N TYR A 69 -13.37 1.54 13.64
CA TYR A 69 -13.03 2.82 12.98
C TYR A 69 -12.63 2.56 11.55
N THR A 70 -13.22 3.32 10.63
CA THR A 70 -12.92 3.22 9.21
C THR A 70 -12.56 4.60 8.63
N PHE A 71 -11.71 4.60 7.61
CA PHE A 71 -11.19 5.81 6.97
C PHE A 71 -11.42 5.72 5.47
N ASP A 72 -12.24 6.64 4.98
CA ASP A 72 -12.65 6.80 3.59
C ASP A 72 -11.58 7.61 2.83
N PHE A 73 -11.02 7.00 1.80
CA PHE A 73 -10.00 7.62 0.93
C PHE A 73 -10.60 8.48 -0.19
N GLU A 74 -11.92 8.42 -0.37
CA GLU A 74 -12.66 9.05 -1.45
C GLU A 74 -13.74 10.02 -0.96
N TYR A 75 -13.80 10.27 0.35
CA TYR A 75 -14.60 11.35 0.90
C TYR A 75 -14.18 12.71 0.30
N GLU A 76 -15.07 13.70 0.36
CA GLU A 76 -14.75 15.06 -0.09
C GLU A 76 -13.43 15.54 0.54
N ASP A 77 -12.56 16.15 -0.26
CA ASP A 77 -11.21 16.60 0.11
C ASP A 77 -10.20 15.53 0.60
N ALA A 78 -10.60 14.27 0.77
CA ALA A 78 -9.68 13.17 1.10
C ALA A 78 -8.85 12.77 -0.14
N LYS A 79 -7.53 12.61 0.08
CA LYS A 79 -6.56 12.17 -0.94
C LYS A 79 -5.45 11.40 -0.26
N VAL A 80 -5.40 10.09 -0.50
CA VAL A 80 -4.32 9.21 -0.05
C VAL A 80 -3.53 8.72 -1.27
N TRP A 81 -2.22 8.64 -1.12
CA TRP A 81 -1.25 8.29 -2.14
C TRP A 81 -0.35 7.16 -1.68
N LEU A 82 0.16 6.39 -2.63
CA LEU A 82 1.25 5.44 -2.43
C LEU A 82 2.37 5.79 -3.39
N ASP A 83 3.54 6.07 -2.83
CA ASP A 83 4.79 6.19 -3.56
C ASP A 83 5.54 4.87 -3.49
N TYR A 84 5.97 4.33 -4.63
CA TYR A 84 6.79 3.12 -4.71
C TYR A 84 8.09 3.42 -5.44
N THR A 85 9.22 3.26 -4.77
CA THR A 85 10.55 3.58 -5.32
C THR A 85 11.24 2.34 -5.88
N SER A 86 12.16 2.55 -6.83
CA SER A 86 13.01 1.50 -7.40
C SER A 86 13.94 0.83 -6.39
N THR A 87 14.14 1.44 -5.21
CA THR A 87 14.90 0.83 -4.10
C THR A 87 14.02 -0.06 -3.21
N GLY A 88 12.74 -0.24 -3.53
CA GLY A 88 11.82 -1.07 -2.78
C GLY A 88 11.17 -0.37 -1.59
N GLU A 89 11.17 0.96 -1.50
CA GLU A 89 10.42 1.68 -0.45
C GLU A 89 9.00 1.99 -0.92
N ILE A 90 8.01 1.62 -0.10
CA ILE A 90 6.61 2.01 -0.27
C ILE A 90 6.27 3.04 0.80
N HIS A 91 5.73 4.19 0.40
CA HIS A 91 5.27 5.26 1.30
C HIS A 91 3.80 5.57 1.05
N ILE A 92 2.95 5.22 2.02
CA ILE A 92 1.52 5.55 2.01
C ILE A 92 1.32 6.85 2.78
N HIS A 93 0.78 7.87 2.14
CA HIS A 93 0.64 9.20 2.73
C HIS A 93 -0.57 9.97 2.21
N GLY A 94 -0.99 11.00 2.94
CA GLY A 94 -2.07 11.88 2.54
C GLY A 94 -3.12 12.03 3.63
N GLN A 95 -4.35 12.33 3.26
CA GLN A 95 -5.43 12.60 4.19
C GLN A 95 -6.67 11.76 3.87
N ALA A 96 -7.25 11.14 4.90
CA ALA A 96 -8.50 10.40 4.81
C ALA A 96 -9.54 10.99 5.78
N PHE A 97 -10.82 10.88 5.45
CA PHE A 97 -11.89 11.22 6.39
C PHE A 97 -12.35 9.96 7.12
N GLY A 98 -12.54 10.01 8.43
CA GLY A 98 -12.91 8.79 9.14
C GLY A 98 -13.32 8.98 10.58
N GLY A 99 -13.90 7.93 11.15
CA GLY A 99 -14.41 7.90 12.52
C GLY A 99 -14.95 6.53 12.91
N GLN A 100 -15.55 6.44 14.09
CA GLN A 100 -16.18 5.20 14.56
C GLN A 100 -17.45 4.93 13.74
N LYS A 101 -17.64 3.70 13.28
CA LYS A 101 -18.87 3.26 12.63
C LYS A 101 -20.04 3.16 13.62
N GLN A 102 -21.21 3.65 13.21
CA GLN A 102 -22.51 3.48 13.89
C GLN A 102 -23.60 3.19 12.84
N GLY A 103 -24.01 1.92 12.76
CA GLY A 103 -24.92 1.48 11.69
C GLY A 103 -24.23 1.58 10.33
N LYS A 104 -24.81 2.40 9.43
CA LYS A 104 -24.27 2.68 8.08
C LYS A 104 -23.47 3.98 7.98
N ASN A 105 -23.37 4.73 9.08
CA ASN A 105 -22.76 6.07 9.12
C ASN A 105 -21.60 6.09 10.12
N TYR A 106 -20.90 7.22 10.18
CA TYR A 106 -20.02 7.51 11.30
C TYR A 106 -20.79 8.00 12.53
N LYS A 107 -20.35 7.58 13.70
CA LYS A 107 -20.83 8.05 15.01
C LYS A 107 -20.48 9.52 15.18
N GLN A 108 -21.49 10.32 15.51
CA GLN A 108 -21.30 11.74 15.76
C GLN A 108 -20.22 11.98 16.82
N GLY A 109 -19.37 12.97 16.57
CA GLY A 109 -18.31 13.35 17.50
C GLY A 109 -17.06 12.46 17.42
N THR A 110 -17.02 11.42 16.59
CA THR A 110 -15.83 10.57 16.37
C THR A 110 -15.13 10.82 15.04
N THR A 111 -15.71 11.65 14.17
CA THR A 111 -15.14 11.98 12.86
C THR A 111 -14.08 13.09 12.95
N ASP A 112 -13.09 12.99 12.07
CA ASP A 112 -12.14 14.05 11.71
C ASP A 112 -11.49 13.71 10.35
N TYR A 113 -10.70 14.65 9.81
CA TYR A 113 -9.69 14.34 8.81
C TYR A 113 -8.42 13.82 9.49
N TRP A 114 -7.83 12.81 8.88
CA TRP A 114 -6.69 12.08 9.41
C TRP A 114 -5.54 12.09 8.42
N ASP A 115 -4.41 12.68 8.83
CA ASP A 115 -3.17 12.67 8.08
C ASP A 115 -2.46 11.33 8.30
N ILE A 116 -2.23 10.61 7.22
CA ILE A 116 -1.57 9.31 7.17
C ILE A 116 -0.13 9.51 6.69
N ASN A 117 0.81 8.82 7.34
CA ASN A 117 2.19 8.73 6.88
C ASN A 117 2.78 7.40 7.34
N PHE A 118 2.98 6.46 6.42
CA PHE A 118 3.42 5.10 6.73
C PHE A 118 4.40 4.59 5.68
N THR A 119 5.51 4.00 6.10
CA THR A 119 6.54 3.48 5.20
C THR A 119 6.73 1.97 5.39
N TYR A 120 6.88 1.26 4.28
CA TYR A 120 7.26 -0.15 4.20
C TYR A 120 8.56 -0.29 3.42
N LYS A 121 9.31 -1.37 3.71
CA LYS A 121 10.43 -1.82 2.88
C LYS A 121 10.08 -3.16 2.25
N VAL A 122 9.98 -3.19 0.93
CA VAL A 122 9.74 -4.40 0.16
C VAL A 122 10.95 -5.32 0.26
N VAL A 123 10.68 -6.60 0.49
CA VAL A 123 11.69 -7.66 0.65
C VAL A 123 11.80 -8.56 -0.58
N GLY A 124 10.80 -8.52 -1.46
CA GLY A 124 10.68 -9.41 -2.60
C GLY A 124 9.35 -9.26 -3.33
N HIS A 125 9.21 -10.03 -4.40
CA HIS A 125 8.04 -10.05 -5.26
C HIS A 125 7.57 -11.48 -5.51
N LYS A 126 6.27 -11.72 -5.45
CA LYS A 126 5.65 -13.03 -5.72
C LYS A 126 4.36 -12.80 -6.48
N ASN A 127 4.17 -13.51 -7.60
CA ASN A 127 2.98 -13.36 -8.46
C ASN A 127 2.66 -11.89 -8.79
N ASN A 128 3.68 -11.13 -9.17
CA ASN A 128 3.61 -9.69 -9.45
C ASN A 128 3.35 -8.75 -8.27
N ASP A 129 3.19 -9.27 -7.06
CA ASP A 129 2.98 -8.44 -5.88
C ASP A 129 4.28 -8.18 -5.15
N ALA A 130 4.52 -6.91 -4.81
CA ALA A 130 5.46 -6.57 -3.77
C ALA A 130 4.91 -7.04 -2.43
N TYR A 131 5.71 -7.80 -1.68
CA TYR A 131 5.36 -8.19 -0.32
C TYR A 131 6.41 -7.70 0.67
N VAL A 132 5.99 -7.58 1.92
CA VAL A 132 6.83 -7.19 3.06
C VAL A 132 6.91 -8.37 4.03
N THR A 133 8.10 -9.00 4.15
CA THR A 133 8.47 -9.95 5.22
C THR A 133 9.94 -10.36 5.24
N GLU A 134 10.55 -10.44 6.41
CA GLU A 134 11.58 -11.48 6.63
C GLU A 134 11.38 -12.10 8.01
N LYS A 135 10.85 -13.33 8.04
CA LYS A 135 10.82 -14.15 9.25
C LYS A 135 12.20 -14.79 9.43
N ALA A 136 13.19 -14.01 9.86
CA ALA A 136 14.51 -14.56 10.17
C ALA A 136 14.47 -15.25 11.55
N TYR A 137 14.45 -16.59 11.56
CA TYR A 137 14.88 -17.45 12.68
C TYR A 137 14.58 -16.95 14.11
N GLY A 138 13.32 -16.66 14.43
CA GLY A 138 12.91 -16.34 15.81
C GLY A 138 13.36 -14.97 16.32
N THR A 139 13.93 -14.09 15.48
CA THR A 139 14.18 -12.68 15.84
C THR A 139 13.72 -11.74 14.75
N TYR A 140 12.81 -10.84 15.13
CA TYR A 140 12.28 -9.76 14.28
C TYR A 140 13.40 -8.80 13.90
N LYS A 141 14.00 -8.95 12.72
CA LYS A 141 15.03 -8.03 12.25
C LYS A 141 14.81 -7.73 10.76
N ILE A 142 14.53 -6.46 10.51
CA ILE A 142 14.43 -5.77 9.20
C ILE A 142 13.05 -5.87 8.54
N GLY A 143 12.51 -4.73 8.07
CA GLY A 143 11.29 -4.68 7.24
C GLY A 143 10.00 -4.19 7.90
N MET A 144 9.98 -3.92 9.22
CA MET A 144 8.75 -3.46 9.89
C MET A 144 8.24 -2.16 9.29
N GLY A 145 7.09 -2.26 8.62
CA GLY A 145 6.32 -1.10 8.24
C GLY A 145 6.01 -0.26 9.46
N LYS A 146 6.22 1.05 9.39
CA LYS A 146 5.91 1.95 10.51
C LYS A 146 5.44 3.30 10.02
N GLY A 147 4.64 3.94 10.85
CA GLY A 147 4.07 5.22 10.52
C GLY A 147 3.26 5.83 11.63
N THR A 148 2.47 6.82 11.25
CA THR A 148 1.51 7.48 12.12
C THR A 148 0.24 7.79 11.38
N ILE A 149 -0.86 7.86 12.13
CA ILE A 149 -2.09 8.52 11.71
C ILE A 149 -2.42 9.62 12.73
N LYS A 150 -2.75 10.82 12.24
CA LYS A 150 -2.91 12.02 13.09
C LYS A 150 -4.19 12.75 12.75
N SER A 151 -4.90 13.22 13.76
CA SER A 151 -5.99 14.17 13.57
C SER A 151 -5.84 15.37 14.50
N LYS A 152 -6.40 16.51 14.09
CA LYS A 152 -6.37 17.73 14.91
C LYS A 152 -7.16 17.52 16.20
N LYS A 153 -8.24 16.74 16.14
CA LYS A 153 -9.14 16.50 17.26
C LYS A 153 -8.68 15.40 18.21
N PHE A 154 -8.08 14.32 17.72
CA PHE A 154 -7.81 13.11 18.52
C PHE A 154 -6.33 12.76 18.68
N LYS A 155 -5.42 13.65 18.26
CA LYS A 155 -3.95 13.50 18.38
C LYS A 155 -3.38 12.44 17.41
N SER A 156 -2.18 11.98 17.70
CA SER A 156 -1.37 11.06 16.89
C SER A 156 -1.42 9.65 17.45
N PHE A 157 -1.48 8.68 16.55
CA PHE A 157 -1.35 7.25 16.83
C PHE A 157 -0.18 6.70 16.04
N ASP A 158 0.62 5.88 16.70
CA ASP A 158 1.70 5.14 16.04
C ASP A 158 1.09 3.92 15.37
N LEU A 159 1.58 3.61 14.17
CA LEU A 159 1.21 2.46 13.38
C LEU A 159 2.44 1.59 13.17
N VAL A 160 2.28 0.28 13.29
CA VAL A 160 3.27 -0.70 12.84
C VAL A 160 2.56 -1.79 12.06
N ASP A 161 3.28 -2.41 11.13
CA ASP A 161 2.75 -3.55 10.42
C ASP A 161 2.58 -4.77 11.34
N TYR A 162 1.71 -5.68 10.93
CA TYR A 162 1.45 -6.92 11.62
C TYR A 162 1.39 -8.04 10.60
N PHE A 163 2.16 -9.11 10.81
CA PHE A 163 2.08 -10.30 9.97
C PHE A 163 1.34 -11.45 10.68
N GLY A 164 1.29 -11.48 12.02
CA GLY A 164 0.67 -12.56 12.77
C GLY A 164 1.24 -13.94 12.38
N ASP A 165 0.37 -14.83 11.92
CA ASP A 165 0.74 -16.15 11.38
C ASP A 165 0.81 -16.19 9.84
N ASN A 166 0.74 -15.03 9.18
CA ASN A 166 0.77 -14.92 7.71
C ASN A 166 2.21 -14.90 7.15
N GLU A 167 2.33 -15.25 5.87
CA GLU A 167 3.61 -15.23 5.11
C GLU A 167 4.14 -13.80 4.88
N TYR A 168 3.29 -12.78 5.01
CA TYR A 168 3.58 -11.36 4.75
C TYR A 168 2.75 -10.46 5.67
N SER A 169 3.24 -9.24 5.95
CA SER A 169 2.45 -8.20 6.66
C SER A 169 1.64 -7.32 5.72
N PHE A 170 2.12 -7.16 4.49
CA PHE A 170 1.53 -6.31 3.46
C PHE A 170 1.84 -6.84 2.06
N ARG A 171 0.88 -6.72 1.15
CA ARG A 171 1.00 -6.99 -0.28
C ARG A 171 0.47 -5.81 -1.08
N PHE A 172 1.12 -5.54 -2.21
CA PHE A 172 0.70 -4.53 -3.19
C PHE A 172 1.09 -4.97 -4.60
N GLY A 173 0.12 -5.04 -5.50
CA GLY A 173 0.35 -5.40 -6.90
C GLY A 173 -0.92 -5.70 -7.68
N ASP A 174 -0.75 -6.31 -8.86
CA ASP A 174 -1.83 -6.56 -9.84
C ASP A 174 -2.50 -7.94 -9.69
N ASP A 175 -2.21 -8.68 -8.63
CA ASP A 175 -2.79 -9.99 -8.37
C ASP A 175 -4.28 -9.88 -7.99
N THR A 176 -5.11 -10.65 -8.71
CA THR A 176 -6.58 -10.71 -8.52
C THR A 176 -7.00 -11.56 -7.33
N ASP A 177 -6.06 -12.27 -6.70
CA ASP A 177 -6.37 -13.24 -5.64
C ASP A 177 -6.95 -12.62 -4.36
N HIS A 178 -6.79 -11.31 -4.15
CA HIS A 178 -7.41 -10.64 -3.01
C HIS A 178 -8.77 -10.02 -3.37
N ARG A 179 -9.84 -10.79 -3.11
CA ARG A 179 -11.26 -10.36 -3.23
C ARG A 179 -11.71 -10.01 -4.66
N GLY A 180 -11.03 -10.53 -5.68
CA GLY A 180 -11.50 -10.54 -7.07
C GLY A 180 -11.50 -9.19 -7.78
N TYR A 181 -10.82 -8.17 -7.24
CA TYR A 181 -10.67 -6.89 -7.92
C TYR A 181 -9.71 -7.01 -9.11
N LYS A 182 -10.12 -6.51 -10.28
CA LYS A 182 -9.27 -6.42 -11.47
C LYS A 182 -8.55 -5.08 -11.49
N GLY A 183 -7.28 -5.08 -11.11
CA GLY A 183 -6.43 -3.88 -11.07
C GLY A 183 -5.37 -4.00 -9.97
N ILE A 184 -4.72 -2.88 -9.65
CA ILE A 184 -3.73 -2.86 -8.58
C ILE A 184 -4.45 -2.71 -7.24
N SER A 185 -4.16 -3.59 -6.29
CA SER A 185 -4.71 -3.54 -4.93
C SER A 185 -3.61 -3.64 -3.88
N GLY A 186 -3.93 -3.20 -2.66
CA GLY A 186 -3.05 -3.34 -1.51
C GLY A 186 -3.83 -3.78 -0.29
N TRP A 187 -3.27 -4.74 0.44
CA TRP A 187 -3.82 -5.22 1.70
C TRP A 187 -2.72 -5.65 2.67
N GLY A 188 -3.01 -5.51 3.96
CA GLY A 188 -2.07 -5.89 5.00
C GLY A 188 -2.61 -5.56 6.36
N TRP A 189 -2.02 -6.12 7.41
CA TRP A 189 -2.48 -5.90 8.77
C TRP A 189 -1.60 -4.91 9.50
N LEU A 190 -2.20 -4.23 10.48
CA LEU A 190 -1.57 -3.20 11.27
C LEU A 190 -1.83 -3.44 12.75
N ASN A 191 -0.90 -2.96 13.57
CA ASN A 191 -1.17 -2.59 14.95
C ASN A 191 -1.12 -1.08 15.08
N HIS A 192 -1.78 -0.58 16.13
CA HIS A 192 -1.79 0.84 16.43
C HIS A 192 -1.83 1.07 17.94
N SER A 193 -1.26 2.20 18.36
CA SER A 193 -1.34 2.68 19.74
C SER A 193 -1.34 4.20 19.79
N HIS A 194 -1.71 4.76 20.95
CA HIS A 194 -1.45 6.18 21.18
C HIS A 194 0.04 6.45 21.04
N SER A 195 0.42 7.58 20.45
CA SER A 195 1.83 7.85 20.19
C SER A 195 2.68 7.77 21.47
N GLY A 196 3.74 6.95 21.43
CA GLY A 196 4.61 6.67 22.58
C GLY A 196 4.12 5.57 23.54
N ALA A 197 2.93 5.01 23.34
CA ALA A 197 2.41 3.90 24.15
C ALA A 197 2.98 2.55 23.66
N LYS A 198 3.83 1.93 24.48
CA LYS A 198 4.54 0.67 24.16
C LYS A 198 3.71 -0.59 24.37
N ASP A 199 2.63 -0.50 25.15
CA ASP A 199 1.81 -1.64 25.58
C ASP A 199 0.83 -2.13 24.51
N ARG A 200 0.30 -1.23 23.68
CA ARG A 200 -0.71 -1.57 22.67
C ARG A 200 -0.17 -1.84 21.28
N ILE A 201 1.02 -1.32 20.96
CA ILE A 201 1.56 -1.40 19.59
C ILE A 201 1.89 -2.84 19.16
N TYR A 202 1.98 -3.77 20.12
CA TYR A 202 2.21 -5.20 19.86
C TYR A 202 0.99 -6.09 20.17
N ASN A 203 -0.14 -5.50 20.57
CA ASN A 203 -1.38 -6.24 20.80
C ASN A 203 -2.33 -6.05 19.62
N HIS A 204 -2.32 -7.01 18.70
CA HIS A 204 -3.11 -6.90 17.49
C HIS A 204 -4.61 -6.93 17.78
N LEU A 205 -5.32 -5.94 17.25
CA LEU A 205 -6.77 -5.89 17.23
C LEU A 205 -7.22 -6.47 15.89
N LYS A 206 -7.89 -7.63 15.96
CA LYS A 206 -8.21 -8.62 14.92
C LYS A 206 -8.55 -8.11 13.50
N HIS A 207 -8.99 -6.87 13.34
CA HIS A 207 -9.42 -6.33 12.05
C HIS A 207 -8.81 -4.95 11.73
N SER A 208 -7.62 -4.66 12.25
CA SER A 208 -6.87 -3.48 11.83
C SER A 208 -6.09 -3.78 10.56
N ASP A 209 -6.49 -3.19 9.44
CA ASP A 209 -5.97 -3.51 8.11
C ASP A 209 -5.93 -2.33 7.13
N TRP A 210 -4.98 -2.40 6.20
CA TRP A 210 -5.09 -1.74 4.90
C TRP A 210 -5.95 -2.59 3.99
N LEU A 211 -6.85 -1.94 3.23
CA LEU A 211 -7.59 -2.60 2.18
C LEU A 211 -8.04 -1.58 1.14
N PHE A 212 -7.27 -1.44 0.07
CA PHE A 212 -7.50 -0.40 -0.93
C PHE A 212 -7.21 -0.88 -2.36
N VAL A 213 -7.64 -0.08 -3.32
CA VAL A 213 -7.24 -0.20 -4.74
C VAL A 213 -6.46 1.04 -5.15
N ALA A 214 -5.55 0.88 -6.11
CA ALA A 214 -4.75 1.98 -6.64
C ALA A 214 -5.31 2.44 -7.99
N LYS A 215 -5.56 3.74 -8.12
CA LYS A 215 -5.79 4.39 -9.41
C LYS A 215 -4.48 4.37 -10.18
N ILE A 216 -4.49 3.61 -11.26
CA ILE A 216 -3.41 3.59 -12.23
C ILE A 216 -3.55 4.90 -13.04
N PRO A 217 -2.52 5.76 -13.11
CA PRO A 217 -2.50 6.82 -14.11
C PRO A 217 -2.75 6.18 -15.48
N LYS A 218 -3.34 6.90 -16.44
CA LYS A 218 -3.55 6.39 -17.81
C LYS A 218 -2.25 6.25 -18.61
N LEU A 219 -1.33 5.47 -18.08
CA LEU A 219 -0.23 4.85 -18.78
C LEU A 219 -0.69 3.43 -19.13
N SER A 220 -0.27 2.91 -20.28
CA SER A 220 -0.54 1.50 -20.57
C SER A 220 0.09 0.64 -19.47
N MET A 221 -0.60 -0.42 -19.02
CA MET A 221 -0.05 -1.39 -18.07
C MET A 221 1.33 -1.93 -18.50
N ALA A 222 1.61 -1.96 -19.79
CA ALA A 222 2.91 -2.32 -20.35
C ALA A 222 4.03 -1.31 -20.00
N GLN A 223 3.76 0.00 -20.06
CA GLN A 223 4.71 1.04 -19.65
C GLN A 223 4.95 1.03 -18.14
N TRP A 224 3.93 0.67 -17.36
CA TRP A 224 4.07 0.51 -15.92
C TRP A 224 4.98 -0.66 -15.53
N LYS A 225 4.75 -1.85 -16.13
CA LYS A 225 5.61 -3.03 -15.94
C LYS A 225 7.06 -2.74 -16.31
N MET A 226 7.29 -1.95 -17.36
CA MET A 226 8.64 -1.49 -17.71
C MET A 226 9.23 -0.58 -16.62
N ILE A 227 8.53 0.47 -16.19
CA ILE A 227 9.07 1.47 -15.26
C ILE A 227 9.34 0.90 -13.85
N CYS A 228 8.38 0.20 -13.25
CA CYS A 228 8.54 -0.21 -11.85
C CYS A 228 9.29 -1.56 -11.70
N TRP A 229 9.43 -2.39 -12.76
CA TRP A 229 10.27 -3.62 -12.71
C TRP A 229 11.61 -3.56 -13.43
N SER A 230 11.79 -2.77 -14.51
CA SER A 230 13.11 -2.72 -15.16
C SER A 230 14.20 -2.10 -14.28
N GLY A 231 13.82 -1.22 -13.34
CA GLY A 231 14.74 -0.67 -12.33
C GLY A 231 15.16 -1.65 -11.24
N LEU A 232 14.52 -2.82 -11.14
CA LEU A 232 14.85 -3.89 -10.19
C LEU A 232 15.70 -5.00 -10.82
N ALA A 233 15.56 -5.24 -12.13
CA ALA A 233 16.34 -6.26 -12.85
C ALA A 233 17.84 -5.92 -12.99
N SER A 234 18.24 -4.66 -12.86
CA SER A 234 19.66 -4.26 -12.93
C SER A 234 20.44 -4.44 -11.62
N GLY A 235 19.80 -4.87 -10.53
CA GLY A 235 20.40 -4.92 -9.19
C GLY A 235 20.80 -6.31 -8.69
N ILE A 236 20.09 -7.37 -9.07
CA ILE A 236 20.29 -8.72 -8.50
C ILE A 236 19.88 -9.78 -9.55
N TRP A 237 20.65 -9.93 -10.63
CA TRP A 237 20.69 -11.15 -11.43
C TRP A 237 22.15 -11.36 -11.84
N SER A 238 22.97 -11.80 -10.88
CA SER A 238 24.11 -12.66 -11.22
C SER A 238 23.48 -14.05 -11.30
N GLU A 239 23.20 -14.53 -12.52
CA GLU A 239 23.00 -15.96 -12.68
C GLU A 239 24.24 -16.64 -12.11
N ASP A 240 24.02 -17.55 -11.17
CA ASP A 240 25.03 -18.50 -10.75
C ASP A 240 25.62 -19.13 -12.01
N ASP A 241 26.88 -18.82 -12.27
CA ASP A 241 27.68 -19.43 -13.32
C ASP A 241 27.81 -20.92 -12.95
N PRO A 242 27.07 -21.85 -13.60
CA PRO A 242 27.24 -23.25 -13.32
C PRO A 242 28.57 -23.60 -13.97
N LYS A 243 29.61 -23.71 -13.14
CA LYS A 243 30.91 -24.26 -13.54
C LYS A 243 30.66 -25.45 -14.45
N LYS A 244 31.02 -25.27 -15.73
CA LYS A 244 31.22 -26.36 -16.67
C LYS A 244 32.06 -27.41 -15.98
N SER A 245 31.51 -28.60 -15.87
CA SER A 245 32.29 -29.83 -15.82
C SER A 245 33.07 -29.91 -17.13
N ASP A 246 34.34 -29.54 -17.09
CA ASP A 246 35.28 -30.03 -18.08
C ASP A 246 35.76 -31.38 -17.56
N ASP A 247 35.22 -32.44 -18.16
CA ASP A 247 35.87 -33.75 -18.20
C ASP A 247 37.09 -33.62 -19.13
N ASP A 248 38.29 -33.86 -18.58
CA ASP A 248 39.42 -34.58 -19.20
C ASP A 248 40.46 -34.92 -18.11
#